data_AF-A0A3B1CSF6-F1
#
_entry.id   AF-A0A3B1CSF6-F1
#
_cell.length_a   1.000
_cell.length_b   1.000
_cell.length_c   1.000
_cell.angle_alpha   90.00
_cell.angle_beta   90.00
_cell.angle_gamma   90.00
#
_symmetry.space_group_name_H-M   'P 1'
#
loop_
_entity.id
_entity.type
_entity.pdbx_description
1 polymer ?
#
loop_
_entity_poly.entity_id
_entity_poly.type
_entity_poly.pdbx_seq_one_letter_code
_entity_poly.pdbx_strand_id
1 'polypeptide(L)'
;MDKEKKAAMDKMWTAIAARAVTDEEFKTKLVATPVDLMLEGGLTLPEGTAMKVGAYKVQAIPIPSDASDEIKEEVKWWMWRLDSIREFGREKPEKTVGHMSMSAQEADAD
;
A
#
# COMPACT_ATOMS: atom_id res chain seq x y z
N MET A 1 15.00 -4.69 -9.71
CA MET A 1 15.18 -3.96 -8.45
C MET A 1 16.08 -4.76 -7.53
N ASP A 2 17.21 -4.17 -7.13
CA ASP A 2 18.12 -4.79 -6.17
C ASP A 2 17.45 -5.11 -4.83
N LYS A 3 17.86 -6.25 -4.24
CA LYS A 3 17.38 -6.69 -2.93
C LYS A 3 17.66 -5.66 -1.83
N GLU A 4 18.81 -5.00 -1.89
CA GLU A 4 19.23 -3.99 -0.92
C GLU A 4 18.39 -2.72 -1.02
N LYS A 5 18.17 -2.22 -2.25
CA LYS A 5 17.28 -1.09 -2.51
C LYS A 5 15.86 -1.39 -2.04
N LYS A 6 15.37 -2.59 -2.36
CA LYS A 6 14.05 -3.06 -1.91
C LYS A 6 13.96 -3.08 -0.39
N ALA A 7 14.95 -3.65 0.29
CA ALA A 7 14.97 -3.72 1.75
C ALA A 7 14.99 -2.32 2.40
N ALA A 8 15.74 -1.37 1.84
CA ALA A 8 15.77 0.01 2.33
C ALA A 8 14.39 0.68 2.21
N MET A 9 13.75 0.58 1.03
CA MET A 9 12.42 1.13 0.81
C MET A 9 11.35 0.44 1.67
N ASP A 10 11.45 -0.87 1.85
CA ASP A 10 10.53 -1.65 2.69
C ASP A 10 10.65 -1.25 4.17
N LYS A 11 11.87 -0.99 4.64
CA LYS A 11 12.12 -0.51 5.99
C LYS A 11 11.50 0.87 6.23
N MET A 12 11.68 1.80 5.28
CA MET A 12 11.07 3.14 5.37
C MET A 12 9.54 3.06 5.31
N TRP A 13 9.01 2.25 4.40
CA TRP A 13 7.58 1.98 4.31
C TRP A 13 7.02 1.39 5.60
N THR A 14 7.69 0.40 6.19
CA THR A 14 7.27 -0.23 7.43
C THR A 14 7.21 0.78 8.58
N ALA A 15 8.14 1.73 8.65
CA ALA A 15 8.11 2.80 9.65
C ALA A 15 6.88 3.74 9.46
N ILE A 16 6.57 4.11 8.22
CA ILE A 16 5.39 4.91 7.88
C ILE A 16 4.11 4.14 8.22
N ALA A 17 4.02 2.88 7.82
CA ALA A 17 2.87 2.03 8.08
C ALA A 17 2.67 1.81 9.58
N ALA A 18 3.72 1.54 10.35
CA ALA A 18 3.66 1.41 11.80
C ALA A 18 3.12 2.70 12.45
N ARG A 19 3.58 3.87 11.99
CA ARG A 19 3.05 5.16 12.46
C ARG A 19 1.56 5.32 12.13
N ALA A 20 1.15 4.94 10.93
CA ALA A 20 -0.25 4.99 10.51
C ALA A 20 -1.16 4.03 11.29
N VAL A 21 -0.64 2.93 11.82
CA VAL A 21 -1.40 2.04 12.70
C VAL A 21 -1.65 2.68 14.06
N THR A 22 -0.70 3.47 14.58
CA THR A 22 -0.80 4.10 15.90
C THR A 22 -1.44 5.49 15.89
N ASP A 23 -1.44 6.17 14.75
CA ASP A 23 -1.82 7.57 14.61
C ASP A 23 -2.90 7.71 13.52
N GLU A 24 -4.16 7.86 13.96
CA GLU A 24 -5.33 7.89 13.07
C GLU A 24 -5.37 9.13 12.18
N GLU A 25 -4.87 10.27 12.65
CA GLU A 25 -4.73 11.49 11.84
C GLU A 25 -3.71 11.26 10.73
N PHE A 26 -2.57 10.65 11.07
CA PHE A 26 -1.55 10.25 10.10
C PHE A 26 -2.09 9.21 9.12
N LYS A 27 -2.88 8.22 9.57
CA LYS A 27 -3.57 7.26 8.68
C LYS A 27 -4.45 7.98 7.67
N THR A 28 -5.27 8.92 8.14
CA THR A 28 -6.19 9.68 7.28
C THR A 28 -5.41 10.48 6.23
N LYS A 29 -4.30 11.12 6.63
CA LYS A 29 -3.39 11.81 5.70
C LYS A 29 -2.69 10.86 4.74
N LEU A 30 -2.20 9.72 5.22
CA LEU A 30 -1.55 8.70 4.40
C LEU A 30 -2.49 8.16 3.31
N VAL A 31 -3.77 7.96 3.63
CA VAL A 31 -4.78 7.51 2.65
C VAL A 31 -5.14 8.61 1.65
N ALA A 32 -5.18 9.87 2.10
CA ALA A 32 -5.48 11.02 1.24
C ALA A 32 -4.33 11.37 0.28
N THR A 33 -3.10 11.34 0.79
CA THR A 33 -1.88 11.75 0.07
C THR A 33 -0.73 10.77 0.34
N PRO A 34 -0.84 9.52 -0.15
CA PRO A 34 0.12 8.46 0.16
C PRO A 34 1.53 8.72 -0.34
N VAL A 35 1.69 9.21 -1.58
CA VAL A 35 3.01 9.47 -2.16
C VAL A 35 3.72 10.59 -1.41
N ASP A 36 2.99 11.63 -1.02
CA ASP A 36 3.54 12.77 -0.29
C ASP A 36 4.14 12.33 1.05
N LEU A 37 3.38 11.55 1.83
CA LEU A 37 3.85 11.03 3.13
C LEU A 37 4.99 10.02 2.97
N MET A 38 4.98 9.23 1.89
CA MET A 38 6.08 8.33 1.59
C MET A 38 7.37 9.10 1.27
N LEU A 39 7.28 10.21 0.52
CA LEU A 39 8.40 11.09 0.25
C LEU A 39 8.92 11.76 1.53
N GLU A 40 8.03 12.24 2.40
CA GLU A 40 8.41 12.79 3.71
C GLU A 40 9.09 11.76 4.62
N GLY A 41 8.67 10.49 4.53
CA GLY A 41 9.30 9.38 5.24
C GLY A 41 10.63 8.91 4.65
N GLY A 42 11.15 9.60 3.62
CA GLY A 42 12.45 9.34 3.02
C GLY A 42 12.45 8.40 1.82
N LEU A 43 11.27 7.96 1.34
CA LEU A 43 11.20 7.24 0.07
C LEU A 43 11.41 8.22 -1.08
N THR A 44 11.87 7.70 -2.22
CA THR A 44 12.08 8.49 -3.44
C THR A 44 11.35 7.85 -4.61
N LEU A 45 10.81 8.70 -5.48
CA LEU A 45 10.16 8.23 -6.69
C LEU A 45 11.20 7.56 -7.62
N PRO A 46 10.79 6.51 -8.35
CA PRO A 46 11.65 5.87 -9.33
C PRO A 46 12.10 6.88 -10.38
N GLU A 47 13.35 6.73 -10.85
CA GLU A 47 13.92 7.64 -11.84
C GLU A 47 13.09 7.65 -13.14
N GLY A 48 12.89 8.84 -13.70
CA GLY A 48 12.08 9.02 -14.91
C GLY A 48 10.57 8.86 -14.70
N THR A 49 10.11 8.74 -13.45
CA THR A 49 8.68 8.68 -13.11
C THR A 49 8.21 9.96 -12.44
N ALA A 50 6.99 10.36 -12.74
CA ALA A 50 6.33 11.49 -12.10
C ALA A 50 5.02 11.01 -11.47
N MET A 51 4.77 11.40 -10.23
CA MET A 51 3.47 11.18 -9.60
C MET A 51 2.41 11.94 -10.41
N LYS A 52 1.34 11.23 -10.79
CA LYS A 52 0.17 11.81 -11.42
C LYS A 52 -1.05 11.60 -10.54
N VAL A 53 -1.83 12.67 -10.37
CA VAL A 53 -3.13 12.61 -9.70
C VAL A 53 -4.20 12.37 -10.77
N GLY A 54 -4.82 11.19 -10.73
CA GLY A 54 -5.91 10.85 -11.64
C GLY A 54 -7.24 11.55 -11.30
N ALA A 55 -8.25 11.37 -12.16
CA ALA A 55 -9.57 12.02 -12.04
C ALA A 55 -10.29 11.77 -10.70
N TYR A 56 -9.94 10.71 -9.99
CA TYR A 56 -10.53 10.35 -8.69
C TYR A 56 -9.65 10.75 -7.48
N LYS A 57 -8.73 11.70 -7.66
CA LYS A 57 -7.68 12.04 -6.66
C LYS A 57 -6.78 10.85 -6.29
N VAL A 58 -6.80 9.81 -7.10
CA VAL A 58 -5.94 8.63 -6.92
C VAL A 58 -4.56 8.99 -7.44
N GLN A 59 -3.58 8.97 -6.55
CA GLN A 59 -2.18 9.12 -6.92
C GLN A 59 -1.71 7.82 -7.57
N ALA A 60 -1.18 7.91 -8.78
CA ALA A 60 -0.63 6.79 -9.51
C ALA A 60 0.72 7.19 -10.12
N ILE A 61 1.63 6.23 -10.20
CA ILE A 61 2.94 6.41 -10.82
C ILE A 61 2.91 5.58 -12.11
N PRO A 62 2.76 6.22 -13.28
CA PRO A 62 2.74 5.50 -14.55
C PRO A 62 4.12 4.89 -14.82
N ILE A 63 4.14 3.64 -15.27
CA ILE A 63 5.37 2.98 -15.73
C ILE A 63 5.75 3.59 -17.08
N PRO A 64 6.95 4.17 -17.24
CA PRO A 64 7.42 4.64 -18.54
C PRO A 64 7.65 3.45 -19.48
N SER A 65 7.21 3.55 -20.74
CA SER A 65 7.38 2.47 -21.73
C SER A 65 8.86 2.17 -22.03
N ASP A 66 9.71 3.19 -21.98
CA ASP A 66 11.17 3.10 -22.16
C ASP A 66 11.94 2.74 -20.87
N ALA A 67 11.26 2.49 -19.76
CA ALA A 67 11.94 2.22 -18.50
C ALA A 67 12.62 0.84 -18.50
N SER A 68 13.82 0.76 -17.92
CA SER A 68 14.51 -0.51 -17.67
C SER A 68 13.72 -1.37 -16.68
N ASP A 69 13.96 -2.69 -16.69
CA ASP A 69 13.30 -3.65 -15.80
C ASP A 69 13.44 -3.27 -14.33
N GLU A 70 14.57 -2.68 -13.94
CA GLU A 70 14.78 -2.14 -12.61
C GLU A 70 13.73 -1.10 -12.20
N ILE A 71 13.58 -0.06 -13.02
CA ILE A 71 12.59 1.01 -12.79
C ILE A 71 11.18 0.42 -12.84
N LYS A 72 10.88 -0.48 -13.78
CA LYS A 72 9.58 -1.17 -13.86
C LYS A 72 9.24 -1.91 -12.57
N GLU A 73 10.20 -2.61 -11.96
CA GLU A 73 10.02 -3.29 -10.69
C GLU A 73 9.83 -2.31 -9.52
N GLU A 74 10.56 -1.20 -9.49
CA GLU A 74 10.34 -0.14 -8.50
C GLU A 74 8.96 0.48 -8.62
N VAL A 75 8.51 0.82 -9.83
CA VAL A 75 7.16 1.37 -10.04
C VAL A 75 6.10 0.36 -9.61
N LYS A 76 6.27 -0.93 -9.94
CA LYS A 76 5.35 -1.98 -9.47
C LYS A 76 5.30 -2.08 -7.96
N TRP A 77 6.45 -1.99 -7.28
CA TRP A 77 6.52 -1.97 -5.82
C TRP A 77 5.75 -0.77 -5.26
N TRP A 78 5.96 0.42 -5.82
CA TRP A 78 5.23 1.63 -5.46
C TRP A 78 3.71 1.47 -5.67
N MET A 79 3.29 0.98 -6.84
CA MET A 79 1.86 0.75 -7.14
C MET A 79 1.23 -0.21 -6.14
N TRP A 80 1.92 -1.30 -5.78
CA TRP A 80 1.43 -2.26 -4.80
C TRP A 80 1.28 -1.64 -3.41
N ARG A 81 2.22 -0.79 -2.97
CA ARG A 81 2.10 -0.08 -1.69
C ARG A 81 0.98 0.95 -1.67
N LEU A 82 0.80 1.70 -2.77
CA LEU A 82 -0.32 2.63 -2.90
C LEU A 82 -1.67 1.92 -2.83
N ASP A 83 -1.76 0.72 -3.41
CA ASP A 83 -2.96 -0.11 -3.31
C ASP A 83 -3.18 -0.60 -1.86
N SER A 84 -2.14 -1.10 -1.19
CA SER A 84 -2.23 -1.49 0.23
C SER A 84 -2.65 -0.32 1.15
N ILE A 85 -2.14 0.90 0.93
CA ILE A 85 -2.58 2.08 1.70
C ILE A 85 -4.07 2.37 1.47
N ARG A 86 -4.52 2.27 0.22
CA ARG A 86 -5.91 2.49 -0.14
C ARG A 86 -6.81 1.45 0.52
N GLU A 87 -6.38 0.19 0.56
CA GLU A 87 -7.06 -0.88 1.29
C GLU A 87 -7.10 -0.61 2.79
N PHE A 88 -5.97 -0.19 3.37
CA PHE A 88 -5.85 0.18 4.78
C PHE A 88 -6.80 1.32 5.19
N GLY A 89 -7.03 2.29 4.29
CA GLY A 89 -8.02 3.35 4.46
C GLY A 89 -9.47 2.94 4.19
N ARG A 90 -9.68 1.81 3.51
CA ARG A 90 -11.01 1.23 3.21
C ARG A 90 -11.50 0.25 4.26
N GLU A 91 -10.69 -0.12 5.25
CA GLU A 91 -11.18 -0.76 6.47
C GLU A 91 -12.22 0.15 7.14
N LYS A 92 -13.48 -0.04 6.75
CA LYS A 92 -14.62 0.63 7.38
C LYS A 92 -14.67 0.24 8.86
N PRO A 93 -15.00 1.17 9.78
CA PRO A 93 -15.61 0.77 11.04
C PRO A 93 -17.08 0.37 10.77
N GLU A 94 -17.33 -0.80 10.17
CA GLU A 94 -18.68 -1.36 10.10
C GLU A 94 -18.86 -2.37 11.24
N LYS A 95 -19.39 -1.85 12.34
CA LYS A 95 -20.05 -2.65 13.40
C LYS A 95 -21.35 -3.18 12.78
N THR A 96 -21.52 -4.51 12.66
CA THR A 96 -22.65 -5.30 13.21
C THR A 96 -22.71 -6.75 12.66
N VAL A 97 -22.54 -7.70 13.60
CA VAL A 97 -23.27 -8.97 13.81
C VAL A 97 -23.75 -9.78 12.59
N GLY A 98 -23.24 -11.02 12.48
CA GLY A 98 -23.83 -12.04 11.60
C GLY A 98 -23.10 -13.38 11.63
N HIS A 99 -23.24 -14.12 12.73
CA HIS A 99 -23.18 -15.59 12.77
C HIS A 99 -21.88 -16.27 12.30
N MET A 100 -20.91 -16.37 13.22
CA MET A 100 -20.03 -17.55 13.24
C MET A 100 -20.89 -18.73 13.70
N SER A 101 -21.62 -19.34 12.76
CA SER A 101 -22.15 -20.69 12.96
C SER A 101 -20.97 -21.64 12.81
N MET A 102 -20.44 -22.06 13.96
CA MET A 102 -19.75 -23.33 14.04
C MET A 102 -20.75 -24.43 13.62
N SER A 103 -20.59 -24.96 12.42
CA SER A 103 -21.03 -26.33 12.14
C SER A 103 -19.77 -27.15 11.88
N ALA A 104 -19.20 -27.61 13.00
CA ALA A 104 -18.58 -28.91 13.00
C ALA A 104 -19.64 -29.92 12.55
N GLN A 105 -19.36 -30.66 11.49
CA GLN A 105 -20.00 -31.95 11.32
C GLN A 105 -18.90 -32.93 10.92
N GLU A 106 -18.33 -33.51 11.96
CA GLU A 106 -17.77 -34.84 11.92
C GLU A 106 -18.87 -35.87 11.64
N ALA A 107 -18.43 -37.04 11.17
CA ALA A 107 -19.15 -38.30 11.02
C ALA A 107 -20.14 -38.37 9.84
N ASP A 108 -19.74 -39.14 8.82
CA ASP A 108 -20.40 -40.44 8.66
C ASP A 108 -19.42 -41.45 8.09
N ALA A 109 -19.40 -42.62 8.72
CA ALA A 109 -18.70 -43.81 8.31
C ALA A 109 -19.73 -44.77 7.73
N ASP A 110 -19.49 -45.27 6.53
CA ASP A 110 -19.85 -46.63 6.09
C ASP A 110 -18.92 -47.05 4.93
#